data_AF-A0A6I5ZMH2-F1
#
_entry.id   AF-A0A6I5ZMH2-F1
#
_cell.length_a   1.000
_cell.length_b   1.000
_cell.length_c   1.000
_cell.angle_alpha   90.00
_cell.angle_beta   90.00
_cell.angle_gamma   90.00
#
_symmetry.space_group_name_H-M   'P 1'
#
loop_
_entity.id
_entity.type
_entity.pdbx_description
1 polymer ?
#
loop_
_entity_poly.entity_id
_entity_poly.type
_entity_poly.pdbx_seq_one_letter_code
_entity_poly.pdbx_strand_id
1 'polypeptide(L)' 'MKPLIARPPFDILRDPIIFSMVRIDAGGYGISWSDELDLSEYELWQHGELLGNNAGV' A
#
# COMPACT_ATOMS: atom_id res chain seq x y z
N MET A 1 7.69 12.49 2.57
CA MET A 1 8.11 11.68 1.39
C MET A 1 7.09 11.89 0.26
N LYS A 2 7.34 11.42 -0.98
CA LYS A 2 6.29 11.40 -2.02
C LYS A 2 5.48 10.10 -1.87
N PRO A 3 4.13 10.15 -1.88
CA PRO A 3 3.29 8.95 -1.84
C PRO A 3 3.65 7.94 -2.94
N LEU A 4 3.55 6.64 -2.67
CA LEU A 4 3.87 5.58 -3.64
C LEU A 4 3.05 5.71 -4.92
N ILE A 5 1.77 6.09 -4.80
CA ILE A 5 0.85 6.34 -5.92
C ILE A 5 1.30 7.46 -6.87
N ALA A 6 2.34 8.22 -6.53
CA ALA A 6 2.93 9.22 -7.43
C ALA A 6 4.05 8.66 -8.34
N ARG A 7 4.43 7.38 -8.18
CA ARG A 7 5.48 6.73 -8.98
C ARG A 7 4.85 5.92 -10.13
N PRO A 8 5.46 5.87 -11.33
CA PRO A 8 4.87 5.21 -12.50
C PRO A 8 4.37 3.77 -12.28
N PRO A 9 5.07 2.89 -11.52
CA PRO A 9 4.58 1.52 -11.28
C PRO A 9 3.25 1.44 -10.54
N PHE A 10 2.89 2.47 -9.78
CA PHE A 10 1.65 2.54 -9.00
C PHE A 10 0.55 3.36 -9.69
N ASP A 11 0.77 3.82 -10.93
CA ASP A 11 -0.19 4.67 -11.64
C ASP A 11 -1.54 3.96 -11.84
N ILE A 12 -1.53 2.63 -12.00
CA ILE A 12 -2.74 1.80 -12.13
C ILE A 12 -3.64 1.86 -10.88
N LEU A 13 -3.05 2.14 -9.71
CA LEU A 13 -3.77 2.25 -8.44
C LEU A 13 -4.54 3.56 -8.30
N ARG A 14 -4.44 4.49 -9.27
CA ARG A 14 -5.33 5.65 -9.33
C ARG A 14 -6.77 5.28 -9.69
N ASP A 15 -6.97 4.12 -10.31
CA ASP A 15 -8.30 3.56 -10.48
C ASP A 15 -8.81 3.02 -9.13
N PRO A 16 -9.91 3.56 -8.57
CA PRO A 16 -10.43 3.14 -7.28
C PRO A 16 -10.90 1.67 -7.27
N ILE A 17 -11.33 1.12 -8.41
CA ILE A 17 -11.71 -0.29 -8.52
C ILE A 17 -10.47 -1.14 -8.31
N ILE A 18 -9.39 -0.87 -9.05
CA ILE A 18 -8.13 -1.61 -8.89
C ILE A 18 -7.58 -1.42 -7.48
N PHE A 19 -7.56 -0.20 -6.95
CA PHE A 19 -7.09 0.06 -5.59
C PHE A 19 -7.82 -0.81 -4.55
N SER A 20 -9.14 -0.96 -4.70
CA SER A 20 -9.97 -1.78 -3.80
C SER A 20 -9.70 -3.29 -3.86
N MET A 21 -9.02 -3.77 -4.91
CA MET A 21 -8.70 -5.18 -5.10
C MET A 21 -7.48 -5.64 -4.28
N VAL A 22 -6.96 -4.81 -3.38
CA VAL A 22 -5.85 -5.19 -2.49
C VAL A 22 -6.18 -6.48 -1.73
N ARG A 23 -5.20 -7.36 -1.62
CA ARG A 23 -5.30 -8.60 -0.83
C ARG A 23 -4.00 -8.92 -0.12
N ILE A 24 -4.11 -9.72 0.93
CA ILE A 24 -2.95 -10.28 1.63
C ILE A 24 -2.21 -11.21 0.66
N ASP A 25 -0.90 -11.03 0.54
CA ASP A 25 -0.08 -11.83 -0.36
C ASP A 25 0.11 -13.28 0.16
N ALA A 26 0.43 -14.21 -0.75
CA ALA A 26 0.58 -15.62 -0.43
C ALA A 26 1.68 -15.84 0.63
N GLY A 27 1.28 -16.29 1.83
CA GLY A 27 2.17 -16.48 2.98
C GLY A 27 2.01 -15.44 4.09
N GLY A 28 1.26 -14.35 3.86
CA GLY A 28 0.82 -13.43 4.92
C GLY A 28 1.79 -12.30 5.29
N TYR A 29 2.87 -12.11 4.52
CA TYR A 29 3.93 -11.13 4.81
C TYR A 29 3.89 -9.88 3.91
N GLY A 30 2.75 -9.57 3.31
CA GLY A 30 2.61 -8.43 2.40
C GLY A 30 1.19 -8.27 1.87
N ILE A 31 1.02 -7.29 0.97
CA ILE A 31 -0.21 -7.07 0.22
C ILE A 31 0.10 -6.99 -1.27
N SER A 32 -0.85 -7.38 -2.12
CA SER A 32 -0.70 -7.31 -3.58
C SER A 32 -1.94 -6.77 -4.28
N TRP A 33 -1.72 -6.21 -5.48
CA TRP A 33 -2.67 -5.76 -6.51
C TRP A 33 -2.60 -6.61 -7.78
N SER A 34 -1.46 -7.23 -8.07
CA SER A 34 -1.28 -8.30 -9.07
C SER A 34 0.00 -9.10 -8.74
N ASP A 35 0.36 -10.08 -9.58
CA ASP A 35 1.65 -10.79 -9.50
C ASP A 35 2.86 -9.85 -9.74
N GLU A 36 2.63 -8.66 -10.29
CA GLU A 36 3.66 -7.67 -10.65
C GLU A 36 3.62 -6.42 -9.75
N LEU A 37 2.62 -6.31 -8.87
CA LEU A 37 2.41 -5.13 -8.04
C LEU A 37 2.05 -5.54 -6.62
N ASP A 38 3.05 -5.47 -5.75
CA ASP A 38 2.98 -5.86 -4.34
C ASP A 38 3.73 -4.87 -3.43
N LEU A 39 3.47 -4.98 -2.13
CA LEU A 39 4.23 -4.34 -1.07
C LEU A 39 4.48 -5.37 0.04
N SER A 40 5.75 -5.50 0.43
CA SER A 40 6.13 -6.30 1.59
C SER A 40 5.66 -5.66 2.90
N GLU A 41 5.48 -6.47 3.94
CA GLU A 41 5.24 -6.02 5.31
C GLU A 41 6.32 -5.05 5.78
N TYR A 42 7.59 -5.30 5.43
CA TYR A 42 8.70 -4.42 5.78
C TYR A 42 8.56 -3.02 5.17
N GLU A 43 8.16 -2.91 3.90
CA GLU A 43 7.91 -1.61 3.24
C GLU A 43 6.78 -0.86 3.96
N LEU A 44 5.69 -1.57 4.31
CA LEU A 44 4.58 -0.98 5.06
C LEU A 44 5.01 -0.53 6.47
N TRP A 45 5.81 -1.32 7.18
CA TRP A 45 6.26 -1.03 8.53
C TRP A 45 7.25 0.15 8.60
N GLN A 46 8.20 0.21 7.66
CA GLN A 46 9.23 1.26 7.65
C GLN A 46 8.75 2.59 7.08
N HIS A 47 7.85 2.54 6.09
CA HIS A 47 7.44 3.72 5.31
C HIS A 47 5.96 4.08 5.45
N GLY A 48 5.18 3.26 6.15
CA GLY A 48 3.79 3.58 6.49
C GLY A 48 3.71 4.78 7.44
N GLU A 49 2.75 5.65 7.19
CA GLU A 49 2.43 6.77 8.08
C GLU A 49 1.09 6.48 8.77
N LEU A 50 1.07 6.56 10.10
CA LEU A 50 -0.16 6.45 10.85
C LEU A 50 -1.01 7.71 10.62
N LEU A 51 -2.02 7.60 9.76
CA LEU A 51 -2.98 8.67 9.49
C LEU A 51 -4.06 8.69 10.57
N GLY A 52 -3.68 9.10 11.78
CA GLY A 52 -4.62 9.31 12.88
C GLY A 52 -3.98 9.18 14.26
N ASN A 53 -3.56 10.31 14.81
CA ASN A 53 -3.68 10.64 16.24
C ASN A 53 -3.91 12.15 16.32
N ASN A 54 -5.17 12.60 16.33
CA ASN A 54 -5.49 13.79 17.12
C ASN A 54 -5.16 13.38 18.56
N ALA A 55 -4.00 13.81 19.05
CA ALA A 55 -3.61 13.58 20.44
C ALA A 55 -4.69 14.16 21.35
N GLY A 56 -5.41 13.27 22.00
CA GLY A 56 -6.59 13.56 22.82
C GLY A 56 -7.02 12.33 23.63
N VAL A 57 -6.04 11.62 24.19
CA VAL A 57 -6.15 10.82 25.41
C VAL A 57 -4.97 11.15 26.31
#